data_AF-A0AAJ4DRF7-F1
#
_entry.id   AF-A0AAJ4DRF7-F1
#
_cell.length_a   1.000
_cell.length_b   1.000
_cell.length_c   1.000
_cell.angle_alpha   90.00
_cell.angle_beta   90.00
_cell.angle_gamma   90.00
#
_symmetry.space_group_name_H-M   'P 1'
#
loop_
_entity.id
_entity.type
_entity.pdbx_description
1 polymer ?
#
loop_
_entity_poly.entity_id
_entity_poly.type
_entity_poly.pdbx_seq_one_letter_code
_entity_poly.pdbx_strand_id
1 'polypeptide(L)'
;MMAWTLAQEELDRMPSQQQRVRQYALARHLLDLPDPPANWPECKAQLDTGLSLAAEAGFTSLSAVTLLLEALHYVPDAFENTAVQGYLHSGALEQFRAERVLEWAREHKQHKENVDELS
;
A
#
# COMPACT_ATOMS: atom_id res chain seq x y z
N MET A 1 30.66 33.23 -6.67
CA MET A 1 29.23 32.88 -6.69
C MET A 1 28.94 32.16 -5.37
N MET A 2 28.14 32.73 -4.47
CA MET A 2 27.84 32.11 -3.17
C MET A 2 26.82 30.99 -3.40
N ALA A 3 27.23 29.74 -3.18
CA ALA A 3 26.31 28.62 -3.13
C ALA A 3 25.66 28.60 -1.75
N TRP A 4 24.35 28.83 -1.70
CA TRP A 4 23.57 28.66 -0.47
C TRP A 4 23.39 27.16 -0.24
N THR A 5 23.76 26.68 0.95
CA THR A 5 23.53 25.30 1.38
C THR A 5 22.51 25.27 2.50
N LEU A 6 21.76 24.18 2.59
CA LEU A 6 20.90 23.91 3.75
C LEU A 6 21.76 23.78 5.01
N ALA A 7 21.26 24.25 6.15
CA ALA A 7 21.88 23.97 7.43
C ALA A 7 21.57 22.53 7.89
N GLN A 8 22.39 22.02 8.82
CA GLN A 8 22.33 20.63 9.26
C GLN A 8 20.98 20.29 9.90
N GLU A 9 20.38 21.23 10.64
CA GLU A 9 19.07 21.04 11.27
C GLU A 9 17.95 20.76 10.24
N GLU A 10 18.02 21.39 9.08
CA GLU A 10 17.10 21.18 7.97
C GLU A 10 17.31 19.80 7.36
N LEU A 11 18.57 19.39 7.15
CA LEU A 11 18.92 18.06 6.65
C LEU A 11 18.44 16.96 7.61
N ASP A 12 18.61 17.14 8.92
CA ASP A 12 18.20 16.19 9.93
C ASP A 12 16.66 16.01 9.99
N ARG A 13 15.90 17.04 9.61
CA ARG A 13 14.43 16.98 9.55
C ARG A 13 13.91 16.30 8.29
N MET A 14 14.68 16.29 7.19
CA MET A 14 14.23 15.78 5.89
C MET A 14 13.67 14.36 5.92
N PRO A 15 14.30 13.36 6.58
CA PRO A 15 13.77 12.00 6.58
C PRO A 15 12.37 11.91 7.17
N SER A 16 12.12 12.62 8.28
CA SER A 16 10.81 12.66 8.92
C SER A 16 9.75 13.33 8.05
N GLN A 17 10.13 14.39 7.32
CA GLN A 17 9.25 15.09 6.39
C GLN A 17 8.92 14.20 5.18
N GLN A 18 9.92 13.53 4.60
CA GLN A 18 9.73 12.60 3.50
C GLN A 18 8.79 11.44 3.90
N GLN A 19 8.97 10.89 5.10
CA GLN A 19 8.10 9.83 5.61
C GLN A 19 6.65 10.31 5.76
N ARG A 20 6.43 11.52 6.30
CA ARG A 20 5.08 12.11 6.40
C ARG A 20 4.45 12.32 5.03
N VAL A 21 5.20 12.86 4.07
CA VAL A 21 4.71 13.06 2.69
C VAL A 21 4.30 11.73 2.06
N ARG A 22 5.11 10.67 2.24
CA ARG A 22 4.78 9.32 1.78
C ARG A 22 3.49 8.80 2.42
N GLN A 23 3.34 8.93 3.74
CA GLN A 23 2.12 8.52 4.44
C GLN A 23 0.88 9.27 3.94
N TYR A 24 0.97 10.58 3.71
CA TYR A 24 -0.15 11.35 3.16
C TYR A 24 -0.48 10.97 1.72
N ALA A 25 0.52 10.64 0.91
CA ALA A 25 0.28 10.14 -0.46
C ALA A 25 -0.47 8.80 -0.43
N LEU A 26 -0.09 7.88 0.46
CA LEU A 26 -0.78 6.60 0.64
C LEU A 26 -2.20 6.79 1.19
N ALA A 27 -2.37 7.66 2.19
CA ALA A 27 -3.68 7.99 2.73
C ALA A 27 -4.60 8.57 1.65
N ARG A 28 -4.07 9.48 0.83
CA ARG A 28 -4.81 10.07 -0.28
C ARG A 28 -5.24 9.01 -1.29
N HIS A 29 -4.37 8.06 -1.61
CA HIS A 29 -4.71 6.93 -2.48
C HIS A 29 -5.92 6.15 -1.95
N LEU A 30 -5.91 5.74 -0.68
CA LEU A 30 -7.03 5.00 -0.07
C LEU A 30 -8.36 5.76 -0.12
N LEU A 31 -8.32 7.09 0.04
CA LEU A 31 -9.52 7.93 -0.03
C LEU A 31 -10.08 8.07 -1.45
N ASP A 32 -9.27 7.83 -2.47
CA ASP A 32 -9.65 7.90 -3.88
C ASP A 32 -10.12 6.53 -4.42
N LEU A 33 -10.07 5.45 -3.62
CA LEU A 33 -10.57 4.12 -3.98
C LEU A 33 -12.09 4.00 -3.82
N PRO A 34 -12.74 3.02 -4.50
CA PRO A 34 -14.13 2.66 -4.22
C PRO A 34 -14.31 2.23 -2.76
N ASP A 35 -15.43 2.60 -2.14
CA ASP A 35 -15.73 2.35 -0.73
C ASP A 35 -14.60 2.79 0.22
N PRO A 36 -14.20 4.09 0.18
CA PRO A 36 -13.07 4.56 0.96
C PRO A 36 -13.33 4.43 2.47
N PRO A 37 -12.29 4.39 3.31
CA PRO A 37 -12.44 4.37 4.77
C PRO A 37 -13.35 5.50 5.26
N ALA A 38 -14.29 5.20 6.16
CA ALA A 38 -15.34 6.13 6.55
C ALA A 38 -14.82 7.33 7.36
N ASN A 39 -13.66 7.17 8.02
CA ASN A 39 -13.04 8.20 8.84
C ASN A 39 -11.52 8.02 8.94
N TRP A 40 -10.87 9.01 9.55
CA TRP A 40 -9.42 8.99 9.73
C TRP A 40 -8.91 7.81 10.58
N PRO A 41 -9.52 7.46 11.74
CA PRO A 41 -9.12 6.27 12.50
C PRO A 41 -9.08 4.98 11.66
N GLU A 42 -10.09 4.76 10.81
CA GLU A 42 -10.14 3.59 9.94
C GLU A 42 -9.06 3.63 8.85
N CYS A 43 -8.90 4.78 8.16
CA CYS A 43 -7.83 4.96 7.17
C CYS A 43 -6.46 4.72 7.80
N LYS A 44 -6.22 5.24 9.01
CA LYS A 44 -4.97 5.05 9.74
C LYS A 44 -4.75 3.58 10.08
N ALA A 45 -5.77 2.86 10.54
CA ALA A 45 -5.65 1.44 10.85
C ALA A 45 -5.28 0.61 9.61
N GLN A 46 -5.89 0.91 8.46
CA GLN A 46 -5.53 0.27 7.18
C GLN A 46 -4.09 0.60 6.76
N LEU A 47 -3.67 1.87 6.88
CA LEU A 47 -2.29 2.29 6.58
C LEU A 47 -1.28 1.58 7.47
N ASP A 48 -1.48 1.61 8.80
CA ASP A 48 -0.57 1.01 9.76
C ASP A 48 -0.44 -0.50 9.52
N THR A 49 -1.57 -1.18 9.25
CA THR A 49 -1.59 -2.62 8.94
C THR A 49 -0.87 -2.92 7.63
N GLY A 50 -1.24 -2.23 6.54
CA GLY A 50 -0.64 -2.47 5.23
C GLY A 50 0.84 -2.10 5.18
N LEU A 51 1.28 -1.07 5.91
CA LEU A 51 2.69 -0.72 6.05
C LEU A 51 3.48 -1.79 6.83
N SER A 52 2.90 -2.37 7.88
CA SER A 52 3.53 -3.49 8.60
C SER A 52 3.71 -4.70 7.68
N LEU A 53 2.62 -5.11 7.00
CA LEU A 53 2.64 -6.25 6.08
C LEU A 53 3.59 -6.03 4.90
N ALA A 54 3.61 -4.82 4.33
CA ALA A 54 4.54 -4.47 3.26
C ALA A 54 6.00 -4.55 3.74
N ALA A 55 6.31 -4.06 4.94
CA ALA A 55 7.65 -4.15 5.51
C ALA A 55 8.07 -5.61 5.77
N GLU A 56 7.18 -6.44 6.33
CA GLU A 56 7.40 -7.86 6.56
C GLU A 56 7.67 -8.63 5.26
N ALA A 57 6.97 -8.28 4.18
CA ALA A 57 7.17 -8.86 2.86
C ALA A 57 8.31 -8.18 2.04
N GLY A 58 9.04 -7.25 2.65
CA GLY A 58 10.23 -6.62 2.07
C GLY A 58 9.95 -5.60 0.97
N PHE A 59 8.81 -4.92 0.99
CA PHE A 59 8.47 -3.84 0.07
C PHE A 59 8.89 -2.50 0.65
N THR A 60 9.65 -1.73 -0.14
CA THR A 60 10.25 -0.46 0.32
C THR A 60 9.89 0.72 -0.56
N SER A 61 9.52 0.45 -1.82
CA SER A 61 9.15 1.49 -2.78
C SER A 61 7.71 1.98 -2.57
N LEU A 62 7.51 3.30 -2.68
CA LEU A 62 6.18 3.91 -2.52
C LEU A 62 5.17 3.32 -3.50
N SER A 63 5.56 3.12 -4.77
CA SER A 63 4.66 2.58 -5.80
C SER A 63 4.18 1.17 -5.47
N ALA A 64 5.08 0.27 -5.04
CA ALA A 64 4.69 -1.10 -4.70
C ALA A 64 3.83 -1.14 -3.43
N VAL A 65 4.16 -0.33 -2.43
CA VAL A 65 3.33 -0.20 -1.21
C VAL A 65 1.94 0.33 -1.52
N THR A 66 1.81 1.30 -2.44
CA THR A 66 0.51 1.80 -2.90
C THR A 66 -0.36 0.68 -3.49
N LEU A 67 0.22 -0.16 -4.36
CA LEU A 67 -0.49 -1.28 -4.98
C LEU A 67 -0.91 -2.34 -3.96
N LEU A 68 -0.06 -2.64 -2.97
CA LEU A 68 -0.38 -3.57 -1.90
C LEU A 68 -1.50 -3.04 -1.00
N LEU A 69 -1.47 -1.77 -0.64
CA LEU A 69 -2.53 -1.13 0.12
C LEU A 69 -3.87 -1.18 -0.62
N GLU A 70 -3.87 -0.95 -1.93
CA GLU A 70 -5.07 -1.11 -2.74
C GLU A 70 -5.57 -2.57 -2.77
N ALA A 71 -4.66 -3.53 -2.87
CA ALA A 71 -5.04 -4.94 -2.85
C ALA A 71 -5.68 -5.33 -1.51
N LEU A 72 -5.11 -4.89 -0.38
CA LEU A 72 -5.64 -5.10 0.96
C LEU A 72 -6.95 -4.34 1.21
N HIS A 73 -7.15 -3.20 0.55
CA HIS A 73 -8.42 -2.49 0.59
C HIS A 73 -9.55 -3.31 -0.06
N TYR A 74 -9.26 -3.98 -1.19
CA TYR A 74 -10.23 -4.86 -1.83
C TYR A 74 -10.42 -6.20 -1.10
N VAL A 75 -9.34 -6.78 -0.59
CA VAL A 75 -9.34 -8.08 0.10
C VAL A 75 -8.43 -7.99 1.34
N PRO A 76 -8.99 -7.70 2.53
CA PRO A 76 -8.21 -7.44 3.74
C PRO A 76 -7.28 -8.58 4.17
N ASP A 77 -7.67 -9.81 3.90
CA ASP A 77 -6.96 -11.05 4.20
C ASP A 77 -6.16 -11.60 3.00
N ALA A 78 -5.89 -10.77 1.98
CA ALA A 78 -5.18 -11.19 0.76
C ALA A 78 -3.88 -11.95 1.06
N PHE A 79 -3.13 -11.51 2.07
CA PHE A 79 -1.85 -12.11 2.42
C PHE A 79 -2.00 -13.52 2.99
N GLU A 80 -3.17 -13.93 3.47
CA GLU A 80 -3.38 -15.30 3.95
C GLU A 80 -3.57 -16.30 2.79
N ASN A 81 -3.84 -15.79 1.57
CA ASN A 81 -4.07 -16.62 0.41
C ASN A 81 -2.78 -17.26 -0.12
N THR A 82 -2.82 -18.55 -0.45
CA THR A 82 -1.66 -19.33 -0.92
C THR A 82 -1.08 -18.81 -2.25
N ALA A 83 -1.92 -18.31 -3.17
CA ALA A 83 -1.45 -17.74 -4.43
C ALA A 83 -0.69 -16.43 -4.18
N VAL A 84 -1.24 -15.56 -3.33
CA VAL A 84 -0.61 -14.30 -2.90
C VAL A 84 0.73 -14.57 -2.20
N GLN A 85 0.75 -15.53 -1.28
CA GLN A 85 1.97 -15.97 -0.61
C GLN A 85 3.07 -16.41 -1.58
N GLY A 86 2.69 -17.09 -2.68
CA GLY A 86 3.60 -17.44 -3.76
C GLY A 86 4.21 -16.24 -4.47
N TYR A 87 3.42 -15.18 -4.70
CA TYR A 87 3.94 -13.93 -5.27
C TYR A 87 4.88 -13.21 -4.31
N LEU A 88 4.49 -13.06 -3.04
CA LEU A 88 5.27 -12.35 -2.01
C LEU A 88 6.66 -12.96 -1.82
N HIS A 89 6.75 -14.29 -1.79
CA HIS A 89 8.00 -15.04 -1.59
C HIS A 89 8.80 -15.28 -2.88
N SER A 90 8.30 -14.82 -4.02
CA SER A 90 9.04 -14.92 -5.27
C SER A 90 10.28 -14.01 -5.25
N GLY A 91 11.34 -14.44 -5.94
CA GLY A 91 12.53 -13.61 -6.17
C GLY A 91 12.34 -12.49 -7.21
N ALA A 92 11.10 -12.19 -7.60
CA ALA A 92 10.78 -11.15 -8.56
C ALA A 92 10.93 -9.74 -7.94
N LEU A 93 10.97 -8.74 -8.81
CA LEU A 93 11.04 -7.32 -8.40
C LEU A 93 9.81 -6.93 -7.56
N GLU A 94 10.01 -6.06 -6.56
CA GLU A 94 8.93 -5.56 -5.68
C GLU A 94 7.69 -5.13 -6.49
N GLN A 95 7.89 -4.25 -7.48
CA GLN A 95 6.81 -3.72 -8.30
C GLN A 95 5.98 -4.83 -8.97
N PHE A 96 6.65 -5.83 -9.56
CA PHE A 96 5.96 -6.94 -10.22
C PHE A 96 5.16 -7.79 -9.21
N ARG A 97 5.73 -8.07 -8.04
CA ARG A 97 5.02 -8.81 -6.99
C ARG A 97 3.76 -8.07 -6.56
N ALA A 98 3.87 -6.76 -6.31
CA ALA A 98 2.73 -5.95 -5.90
C ALA A 98 1.63 -5.88 -6.97
N GLU A 99 2.00 -5.79 -8.25
CA GLU A 99 1.04 -5.84 -9.37
C GLU A 99 0.28 -7.16 -9.41
N ARG A 100 0.96 -8.30 -9.22
CA ARG A 100 0.31 -9.63 -9.19
C ARG A 100 -0.66 -9.77 -8.01
N VAL A 101 -0.31 -9.22 -6.85
CA VAL A 101 -1.19 -9.23 -5.67
C VAL A 101 -2.44 -8.38 -5.93
N LEU A 102 -2.29 -7.19 -6.53
CA LEU A 102 -3.42 -6.33 -6.86
C LEU A 102 -4.33 -6.92 -7.94
N GLU A 103 -3.76 -7.52 -8.98
CA GLU A 103 -4.51 -8.23 -10.02
C GLU A 103 -5.38 -9.33 -9.41
N TRP A 104 -4.77 -10.18 -8.56
CA TRP A 104 -5.48 -11.22 -7.82
C TRP A 104 -6.64 -10.64 -6.98
N ALA A 105 -6.40 -9.55 -6.24
CA ALA A 105 -7.42 -8.93 -5.38
C ALA A 105 -8.60 -8.36 -6.17
N ARG A 106 -8.34 -7.74 -7.32
CA ARG A 106 -9.37 -7.21 -8.22
C ARG A 106 -10.26 -8.32 -8.78
N GLU A 107 -9.65 -9.43 -9.23
CA GLU A 107 -10.39 -10.61 -9.69
C GLU A 107 -11.28 -11.18 -8.59
N HIS A 108 -10.76 -11.28 -7.35
CA HIS A 108 -11.52 -11.81 -6.21
C HIS A 108 -12.68 -10.91 -5.79
N LYS A 109 -12.49 -9.59 -5.76
CA LYS A 109 -13.58 -8.63 -5.49
C LYS A 109 -14.68 -8.78 -6.53
N GLN A 110 -14.33 -8.80 -7.82
CA GLN A 110 -15.29 -8.93 -8.90
C GLN A 110 -16.04 -10.27 -8.87
N HIS A 111 -15.35 -11.37 -8.54
CA HIS A 111 -16.00 -12.67 -8.39
C HIS A 111 -16.99 -12.71 -7.23
N LYS A 112 -16.67 -12.08 -6.10
CA LYS A 112 -17.57 -12.00 -4.95
C LYS A 112 -18.82 -11.18 -5.26
N GLU A 113 -18.65 -10.01 -5.85
CA GLU A 113 -19.77 -9.13 -6.25
C GLU A 113 -20.73 -9.85 -7.23
N ASN A 114 -20.19 -10.56 -8.22
CA ASN A 114 -21.01 -11.34 -9.16
C ASN A 114 -21.80 -12.48 -8.50
N VAL A 115 -21.27 -13.11 -7.45
CA VAL A 115 -21.96 -14.20 -6.72
C VAL A 115 -23.06 -13.64 -5.81
N ASP A 116 -22.79 -12.51 -5.16
CA ASP A 116 -23.75 -11.83 -4.29
C ASP A 116 -24.95 -11.27 -5.08
N GLU A 117 -24.75 -10.82 -6.33
CA GLU A 117 -25.85 -10.37 -7.22
C GLU A 117 -26.76 -11.49 -7.74
N LEU A 118 -26.30 -12.74 -7.70
CA LEU A 118 -27.04 -13.92 -8.17
C LEU A 118 -27.79 -14.67 -7.04
N SER A 119 -27.64 -14.23 -5.78
CA SER A 119 -28.21 -14.85 -4.57
C SER A 119 -29.44 -14.11 -4.06
#